data_AF-A0A9R1T2S7-F1
#
_entry.id   AF-A0A9R1T2S7-F1
#
_cell.length_a   1.000
_cell.length_b   1.000
_cell.length_c   1.000
_cell.angle_alpha   90.00
_cell.angle_beta   90.00
_cell.angle_gamma   90.00
#
_symmetry.space_group_name_H-M   'P 1'
#
loop_
_entity.id
_entity.type
_entity.pdbx_description
1 polymer ?
#
loop_
_entity_poly.entity_id
_entity_poly.type
_entity_poly.pdbx_seq_one_letter_code
_entity_poly.pdbx_strand_id
1 'polypeptide(L)'
;MIFLGPVELSKLGRTLTHEHLSLDFHQFYVPPPEPLVNYLNKKILLNNVGYIKQYPYSSRYNLSFYDEDATRAVMEDVKIYKKHGGGTIVDNTCSGINRDLSFMKKISADSGVHVILGCGYYVEATQTPSTLKLTEEQMHDVMLTELTEGCIEDASLKAGFIGEVGSSWPMTGLVLQIQFGGHGYSHILTNVIPRMFSKGFTNQDIDAITLENPRTWLTWKNPQ
;
A
#
# COMPACT_ATOMS: atom_id res chain seq x y z
N MET A 1 3.43 -14.71 -3.61
CA MET A 1 4.78 -14.86 -3.00
C MET A 1 4.87 -13.93 -1.79
N ILE A 2 5.66 -14.24 -0.76
CA ILE A 2 5.80 -13.40 0.45
C ILE A 2 7.27 -13.04 0.64
N PHE A 3 7.52 -11.92 1.32
CA PHE A 3 8.85 -11.41 1.66
C PHE A 3 9.87 -12.48 2.13
N LEU A 4 9.46 -13.44 2.95
CA LEU A 4 10.33 -14.50 3.51
C LEU A 4 10.30 -15.81 2.69
N GLY A 5 9.86 -15.75 1.44
CA GLY A 5 9.70 -16.90 0.55
C GLY A 5 8.24 -17.33 0.36
N PRO A 6 7.99 -18.49 -0.28
CA PRO A 6 6.65 -19.02 -0.43
C PRO A 6 6.06 -19.43 0.92
N VAL A 7 4.82 -19.00 1.19
CA VAL A 7 4.04 -19.36 2.37
C VAL A 7 2.74 -20.00 1.89
N GLU A 8 2.30 -21.07 2.55
CA GLU A 8 1.04 -21.72 2.20
C GLU A 8 -0.16 -20.81 2.47
N LEU A 9 -1.17 -20.87 1.60
CA LEU A 9 -2.39 -20.06 1.68
C LEU A 9 -3.13 -20.19 3.02
N SER A 10 -3.06 -21.38 3.63
CA SER A 10 -3.60 -21.69 4.97
C SER A 10 -2.95 -20.89 6.10
N LYS A 11 -1.76 -20.31 5.87
CA LYS A 11 -0.94 -19.59 6.85
C LYS A 11 -1.00 -18.06 6.69
N LEU A 12 -1.68 -17.54 5.66
CA LEU A 12 -1.85 -16.09 5.45
C LEU A 12 -2.58 -15.40 6.61
N GLY A 13 -3.54 -16.10 7.24
CA GLY A 13 -4.39 -15.54 8.30
C GLY A 13 -5.26 -14.37 7.81
N ARG A 14 -5.66 -13.49 8.73
CA ARG A 14 -6.34 -12.23 8.36
C ARG A 14 -5.40 -11.40 7.50
N THR A 15 -5.93 -10.86 6.41
CA THR A 15 -5.13 -10.16 5.38
C THR A 15 -5.70 -8.76 5.13
N LEU A 16 -4.82 -7.75 5.13
CA LEU A 16 -5.12 -6.43 4.57
C LEU A 16 -4.60 -6.39 3.14
N THR A 17 -5.44 -6.01 2.18
CA THR A 17 -5.22 -6.27 0.74
C THR A 17 -4.82 -5.06 -0.10
N HIS A 18 -4.74 -3.87 0.50
CA HIS A 18 -4.34 -2.65 -0.17
C HIS A 18 -3.82 -1.67 0.88
N GLU A 19 -2.52 -1.66 1.12
CA GLU A 19 -1.89 -0.86 2.18
C GLU A 19 -0.52 -0.32 1.72
N HIS A 20 0.06 0.65 2.45
CA HIS A 20 1.37 1.24 2.14
C HIS A 20 2.23 1.37 3.40
N LEU A 21 3.27 0.55 3.55
CA LEU A 21 4.20 0.59 4.69
C LEU A 21 5.29 1.65 4.52
N SER A 22 5.54 2.09 3.28
CA SER A 22 6.34 3.25 2.89
C SER A 22 5.59 3.99 1.79
N LEU A 23 5.68 5.31 1.70
CA LEU A 23 4.98 6.08 0.67
C LEU A 23 5.65 7.44 0.42
N ASP A 24 5.77 7.82 -0.85
CA ASP A 24 6.11 9.16 -1.30
C ASP A 24 5.02 9.72 -2.23
N PHE A 25 4.27 10.70 -1.73
CA PHE A 25 3.21 11.40 -2.47
C PHE A 25 3.57 12.89 -2.69
N HIS A 26 4.84 13.28 -2.67
CA HIS A 26 5.26 14.69 -2.82
C HIS A 26 4.76 15.38 -4.11
N GLN A 27 4.55 14.62 -5.18
CA GLN A 27 4.03 15.12 -6.47
C GLN A 27 2.58 15.60 -6.38
N PHE A 28 1.83 15.13 -5.37
CA PHE A 28 0.46 15.58 -5.08
C PHE A 28 0.41 16.76 -4.10
N TYR A 29 1.54 17.37 -3.74
CA TYR A 29 1.57 18.50 -2.80
C TYR A 29 0.78 19.71 -3.33
N VAL A 30 -0.18 20.16 -2.54
CA VAL A 30 -0.99 21.36 -2.80
C VAL A 30 -0.60 22.45 -1.80
N PRO A 31 -0.12 23.64 -2.23
CA PRO A 31 0.22 24.72 -1.32
C PRO A 31 -0.94 25.08 -0.37
N PRO A 32 -0.69 25.21 0.95
CA PRO A 32 -1.73 25.59 1.90
C PRO A 32 -2.24 27.02 1.66
N PRO A 33 -3.50 27.33 2.03
CA PRO A 33 -3.98 28.71 2.12
C PRO A 33 -3.07 29.55 3.01
N GLU A 34 -2.81 30.81 2.62
CA GLU A 34 -1.85 31.70 3.29
C GLU A 34 -1.98 31.75 4.83
N PRO A 35 -3.19 31.86 5.43
CA PRO A 35 -3.34 31.87 6.89
C PRO A 35 -2.92 30.56 7.59
N LEU A 36 -2.85 29.45 6.85
CA LEU A 36 -2.59 28.10 7.37
C LEU A 36 -1.14 27.63 7.15
N VAL A 37 -0.33 28.35 6.36
CA VAL A 37 1.08 28.04 6.05
C VAL A 37 1.87 27.71 7.32
N ASN A 38 1.73 28.53 8.36
CA ASN A 38 2.46 28.39 9.63
C ASN A 38 2.01 27.18 10.49
N TYR A 39 0.90 26.53 10.16
CA TYR A 39 0.44 25.30 10.82
C TYR A 39 0.83 24.06 10.01
N LEU A 40 0.79 24.14 8.68
CA LEU A 40 0.96 23.01 7.76
C LEU A 40 2.42 22.77 7.33
N ASN A 41 3.29 23.79 7.34
CA ASN A 41 4.74 23.65 7.10
C ASN A 41 5.53 23.20 8.34
N LYS A 42 4.95 22.31 9.18
CA LYS A 42 5.56 21.80 10.42
C LYS A 42 5.29 20.31 10.57
N LYS A 43 6.10 19.63 11.40
CA LYS A 43 5.84 18.24 11.83
C LYS A 43 4.39 18.07 12.33
N ILE A 44 3.86 16.86 12.19
CA ILE A 44 2.52 16.53 12.67
C ILE A 44 2.52 16.54 14.20
N LEU A 45 1.70 17.41 14.79
CA LEU A 45 1.60 17.66 16.23
C LEU A 45 0.12 17.83 16.63
N LEU A 46 -0.20 17.64 17.90
CA LEU A 46 -1.59 17.72 18.38
C LEU A 46 -2.24 19.11 18.12
N ASN A 47 -1.44 20.17 18.05
CA ASN A 47 -1.92 21.53 17.79
C ASN A 47 -2.10 21.88 16.30
N ASN A 48 -1.66 21.04 15.35
CA ASN A 48 -1.87 21.27 13.91
C ASN A 48 -2.57 20.11 13.18
N VAL A 49 -2.70 18.92 13.79
CA VAL A 49 -3.33 17.74 13.17
C VAL A 49 -4.77 17.98 12.69
N GLY A 50 -5.49 18.91 13.33
CA GLY A 50 -6.83 19.32 12.87
C GLY A 50 -6.82 19.96 11.48
N TYR A 51 -5.82 20.81 11.18
CA TYR A 51 -5.63 21.40 9.86
C TYR A 51 -5.11 20.36 8.87
N ILE A 52 -4.17 19.49 9.28
CA ILE A 52 -3.62 18.44 8.41
C ILE A 52 -4.73 17.48 7.96
N LYS A 53 -5.69 17.13 8.82
CA LYS A 53 -6.86 16.32 8.45
C LYS A 53 -7.79 16.99 7.43
N GLN A 54 -7.82 18.32 7.37
CA GLN A 54 -8.61 19.08 6.38
C GLN A 54 -7.82 19.33 5.09
N TYR A 55 -6.49 19.43 5.18
CA TYR A 55 -5.57 19.73 4.08
C TYR A 55 -4.42 18.70 4.03
N PRO A 56 -4.70 17.39 3.82
CA PRO A 56 -3.70 16.33 3.93
C PRO A 56 -2.57 16.45 2.91
N TYR A 57 -2.88 16.99 1.72
CA TYR A 57 -1.93 17.26 0.66
C TYR A 57 -1.12 18.55 0.83
N SER A 58 -1.37 19.32 1.89
CA SER A 58 -0.67 20.59 2.17
C SER A 58 0.38 20.51 3.27
N SER A 59 0.60 19.32 3.85
CA SER A 59 1.72 19.06 4.77
C SER A 59 2.69 18.08 4.14
N ARG A 60 3.95 18.49 3.93
CA ARG A 60 5.00 17.61 3.40
C ARG A 60 5.28 16.42 4.32
N TYR A 61 5.16 16.61 5.64
CA TYR A 61 5.27 15.54 6.63
C TYR A 61 4.12 14.53 6.58
N ASN A 62 2.99 14.86 5.96
CA ASN A 62 1.86 13.95 5.77
C ASN A 62 1.94 13.19 4.42
N LEU A 63 2.83 13.59 3.52
CA LEU A 63 3.01 13.01 2.18
C LEU A 63 4.25 12.10 2.07
N SER A 64 4.96 11.86 3.17
CA SER A 64 6.21 11.10 3.16
C SER A 64 6.31 10.24 4.41
N PHE A 65 6.41 8.92 4.24
CA PHE A 65 6.52 7.97 5.36
C PHE A 65 7.98 7.61 5.71
N TYR A 66 8.93 8.49 5.37
CA TYR A 66 10.38 8.24 5.45
C TYR A 66 11.09 8.87 6.66
N ASP A 67 10.38 9.61 7.51
CA ASP A 67 10.96 10.12 8.76
C ASP A 67 10.90 9.09 9.90
N GLU A 68 11.68 9.32 10.96
CA GLU A 68 11.78 8.41 12.11
C GLU A 68 10.44 8.23 12.86
N ASP A 69 9.56 9.25 12.84
CA ASP A 69 8.27 9.19 13.52
C ASP A 69 7.29 8.33 12.72
N ALA A 70 7.25 8.48 11.39
CA ALA A 70 6.48 7.62 10.49
C ALA A 70 6.97 6.16 10.53
N THR A 71 8.29 5.94 10.40
CA THR A 71 8.93 4.62 10.50
C THR A 71 8.55 3.90 11.80
N ARG A 72 8.58 4.63 12.93
CA ARG A 72 8.21 4.11 14.25
C ARG A 72 6.71 3.84 14.37
N ALA A 73 5.86 4.71 13.82
CA ALA A 73 4.41 4.54 13.83
C ALA A 73 3.97 3.31 13.02
N VAL A 74 4.46 3.15 11.79
CA VAL A 74 4.14 1.98 10.94
C VAL A 74 4.55 0.67 11.63
N MET A 75 5.76 0.61 12.19
CA MET A 75 6.23 -0.60 12.90
C MET A 75 5.36 -0.95 14.11
N GLU A 76 4.90 0.04 14.88
CA GLU A 76 4.01 -0.20 16.03
C GLU A 76 2.61 -0.60 15.58
N ASP A 77 2.04 0.05 14.57
CA ASP A 77 0.72 -0.28 14.01
C ASP A 77 0.69 -1.71 13.44
N VAL A 78 1.76 -2.17 12.77
CA VAL A 78 1.85 -3.55 12.27
C VAL A 78 2.00 -4.56 13.43
N LYS A 79 2.68 -4.21 14.52
CA LYS A 79 2.73 -5.04 15.75
C LYS A 79 1.37 -5.10 16.44
N ILE A 80 0.63 -3.99 16.48
CA ILE A 80 -0.76 -3.94 16.97
C ILE A 80 -1.66 -4.80 16.08
N TYR A 81 -1.51 -4.74 14.75
CA TYR A 81 -2.22 -5.62 13.82
C TYR A 81 -1.94 -7.10 14.11
N LYS A 82 -0.67 -7.49 14.26
CA LYS A 82 -0.28 -8.86 14.65
C LYS A 82 -0.96 -9.31 15.95
N LYS A 83 -0.90 -8.45 16.98
CA LYS A 83 -1.46 -8.71 18.31
C LYS A 83 -2.97 -9.01 18.27
N HIS A 84 -3.69 -8.45 17.31
CA HIS A 84 -5.14 -8.68 17.11
C HIS A 84 -5.45 -9.76 16.07
N GLY A 85 -4.49 -10.65 15.75
CA GLY A 85 -4.67 -11.78 14.84
C GLY A 85 -4.46 -11.45 13.35
N GLY A 86 -3.87 -10.30 13.04
CA GLY A 86 -3.38 -9.98 11.71
C GLY A 86 -2.29 -10.96 11.24
N GLY A 87 -2.40 -11.45 10.01
CA GLY A 87 -1.49 -12.45 9.45
C GLY A 87 -0.64 -11.91 8.31
N THR A 88 -1.28 -11.23 7.35
CA THR A 88 -0.63 -10.72 6.12
C THR A 88 -1.03 -9.27 5.83
N ILE A 89 -0.12 -8.50 5.25
CA ILE A 89 -0.35 -7.18 4.64
C ILE A 89 0.15 -7.25 3.19
N VAL A 90 -0.70 -6.81 2.26
CA VAL A 90 -0.36 -6.57 0.86
C VAL A 90 0.01 -5.11 0.71
N ASP A 91 1.26 -4.86 0.34
CA ASP A 91 1.80 -3.52 0.13
C ASP A 91 1.68 -3.15 -1.35
N ASN A 92 0.97 -2.07 -1.64
CA ASN A 92 0.62 -1.63 -2.99
C ASN A 92 1.60 -0.58 -3.54
N THR A 93 2.68 -0.30 -2.82
CA THR A 93 3.63 0.74 -3.18
C THR A 93 4.52 0.29 -4.33
N CYS A 94 4.37 0.96 -5.47
CA CYS A 94 4.98 0.60 -6.74
C CYS A 94 5.79 1.76 -7.34
N SER A 95 6.18 1.65 -8.62
CA SER A 95 6.96 2.67 -9.31
C SER A 95 6.22 4.01 -9.38
N GLY A 96 6.91 5.09 -8.99
CA GLY A 96 6.40 6.45 -8.89
C GLY A 96 6.07 6.91 -7.46
N ILE A 97 5.66 5.99 -6.58
CA ILE A 97 5.26 6.30 -5.19
C ILE A 97 6.22 5.74 -4.13
N ASN A 98 7.36 5.20 -4.59
CA ASN A 98 8.57 4.80 -3.85
C ASN A 98 8.33 3.79 -2.72
N ARG A 99 8.81 2.56 -2.92
CA ARG A 99 8.80 1.48 -1.90
C ARG A 99 10.15 1.37 -1.18
N ASP A 100 10.14 1.07 0.12
CA ASP A 100 11.35 0.73 0.88
C ASP A 100 11.38 -0.78 1.20
N LEU A 101 12.00 -1.55 0.32
CA LEU A 101 12.17 -3.00 0.49
C LEU A 101 12.96 -3.36 1.76
N SER A 102 13.88 -2.49 2.20
CA SER A 102 14.71 -2.72 3.39
C SER A 102 13.92 -2.54 4.69
N PHE A 103 12.99 -1.57 4.71
CA PHE A 103 12.08 -1.37 5.82
C PHE A 103 11.00 -2.44 5.85
N MET A 104 10.44 -2.84 4.70
CA MET A 104 9.48 -3.95 4.61
C MET A 104 10.10 -5.29 5.08
N LYS A 105 11.39 -5.54 4.79
CA LYS A 105 12.19 -6.66 5.33
C LYS A 105 12.14 -6.70 6.85
N LYS A 106 12.41 -5.55 7.45
CA LYS A 106 12.45 -5.36 8.88
C LYS A 106 11.06 -5.49 9.52
N ILE A 107 10.01 -4.90 8.93
CA ILE A 107 8.63 -5.06 9.38
C ILE A 107 8.24 -6.55 9.41
N SER A 108 8.47 -7.26 8.31
CA SER A 108 8.12 -8.68 8.19
C SER A 108 8.81 -9.54 9.27
N ALA A 109 10.11 -9.31 9.48
CA ALA A 109 10.91 -10.02 10.49
C ALA A 109 10.52 -9.64 11.95
N ASP A 110 10.45 -8.35 12.27
CA ASP A 110 10.27 -7.85 13.65
C ASP A 110 8.83 -7.98 14.17
N SER A 111 7.84 -8.04 13.27
CA SER A 111 6.42 -8.18 13.63
C SER A 111 5.88 -9.60 13.46
N GLY A 112 6.51 -10.44 12.63
CA GLY A 112 5.97 -11.73 12.22
C GLY A 112 4.69 -11.63 11.39
N VAL A 113 4.39 -10.46 10.80
CA VAL A 113 3.34 -10.27 9.79
C VAL A 113 3.96 -10.53 8.42
N HIS A 114 3.27 -11.31 7.60
CA HIS A 114 3.69 -11.55 6.22
C HIS A 114 3.49 -10.28 5.38
N VAL A 115 4.51 -9.83 4.66
CA VAL A 115 4.41 -8.73 3.69
C VAL A 115 4.44 -9.29 2.27
N ILE A 116 3.46 -8.91 1.46
CA ILE A 116 3.37 -9.22 0.02
C ILE A 116 3.65 -7.93 -0.75
N LEU A 117 4.63 -7.95 -1.64
CA LEU A 117 5.06 -6.77 -2.41
C LEU A 117 4.27 -6.62 -3.72
N GLY A 118 3.85 -5.40 -4.05
CA GLY A 118 3.33 -5.05 -5.36
C GLY A 118 4.43 -4.67 -6.35
N CYS A 119 4.16 -4.89 -7.64
CA CYS A 119 4.93 -4.33 -8.76
C CYS A 119 4.02 -3.59 -9.75
N GLY A 120 4.62 -2.75 -10.60
CA GLY A 120 3.90 -1.96 -11.61
C GLY A 120 4.14 -0.46 -11.45
N TYR A 121 3.27 0.34 -12.05
CA TYR A 121 3.43 1.78 -12.22
C TYR A 121 2.19 2.53 -11.74
N TYR A 122 2.40 3.54 -10.90
CA TYR A 122 1.36 4.48 -10.48
C TYR A 122 1.09 5.55 -11.54
N VAL A 123 0.27 6.55 -11.23
CA VAL A 123 -0.16 7.60 -12.18
C VAL A 123 1.03 8.31 -12.85
N GLU A 124 0.82 8.78 -14.07
CA GLU A 124 1.85 9.42 -14.91
C GLU A 124 2.55 10.59 -14.23
N ALA A 125 1.81 11.39 -13.45
CA ALA A 125 2.34 12.54 -12.70
C ALA A 125 3.38 12.18 -11.63
N THR A 126 3.50 10.90 -11.24
CA THR A 126 4.49 10.43 -10.27
C THR A 126 5.74 9.81 -10.93
N GLN A 127 5.73 9.61 -12.25
CA GLN A 127 6.78 8.87 -12.94
C GLN A 127 8.00 9.71 -13.32
N THR A 128 9.14 9.04 -13.44
CA THR A 128 10.39 9.67 -13.93
C THR A 128 10.37 9.84 -15.46
N PRO A 129 11.10 10.82 -16.02
CA PRO A 129 11.25 10.97 -17.47
C PRO A 129 11.90 9.78 -18.19
N SER A 130 12.55 8.87 -17.44
CA SER A 130 13.02 7.56 -17.93
C SER A 130 11.87 6.55 -18.02
N THR A 131 11.05 6.46 -16.97
CA THR A 131 9.87 5.57 -16.93
C THR A 131 8.88 5.93 -18.04
N LEU A 132 8.63 7.22 -18.26
CA LEU A 132 7.73 7.72 -19.30
C LEU A 132 8.20 7.49 -20.75
N LYS A 133 9.41 6.94 -20.95
CA LYS A 133 9.96 6.56 -22.26
C LYS A 133 9.95 5.06 -22.50
N LEU A 134 9.55 4.25 -21.52
CA LEU A 134 9.42 2.81 -21.69
C LEU A 134 8.26 2.49 -22.64
N THR A 135 8.41 1.46 -23.46
CA THR A 135 7.29 0.88 -24.21
C THR A 135 6.44 -0.01 -23.29
N GLU A 136 5.24 -0.38 -23.75
CA GLU A 136 4.35 -1.30 -23.02
C GLU A 136 5.04 -2.66 -22.75
N GLU A 137 5.81 -3.16 -23.71
CA GLU A 137 6.59 -4.40 -23.57
C GLU A 137 7.70 -4.24 -22.52
N GLN A 138 8.40 -3.11 -22.50
CA GLN A 138 9.43 -2.85 -21.49
C GLN A 138 8.85 -2.72 -20.07
N MET A 139 7.65 -2.13 -19.94
CA MET A 139 6.94 -2.08 -18.67
C MET A 139 6.46 -3.48 -18.24
N HIS A 140 5.95 -4.28 -19.17
CA HIS A 140 5.58 -5.67 -18.96
C HIS A 140 6.78 -6.51 -18.48
N ASP A 141 7.92 -6.41 -19.16
CA ASP A 141 9.10 -7.23 -18.87
C ASP A 141 9.68 -6.91 -17.48
N VAL A 142 9.64 -5.65 -17.05
CA VAL A 142 9.93 -5.26 -15.66
C VAL A 142 8.98 -5.97 -14.70
N MET A 143 7.66 -5.85 -14.88
CA MET A 143 6.69 -6.48 -13.97
C MET A 143 6.82 -8.00 -13.93
N LEU A 144 7.07 -8.64 -15.08
CA LEU A 144 7.32 -10.07 -15.20
C LEU A 144 8.58 -10.47 -14.42
N THR A 145 9.69 -9.76 -14.62
CA THR A 145 10.96 -9.99 -13.91
C THR A 145 10.77 -9.90 -12.40
N GLU A 146 10.03 -8.89 -11.90
CA GLU A 146 9.79 -8.74 -10.46
C GLU A 146 8.99 -9.90 -9.86
N LEU A 147 8.05 -10.48 -10.62
CA LEU A 147 7.23 -11.62 -10.19
C LEU A 147 7.98 -12.95 -10.26
N THR A 148 8.80 -13.16 -11.29
CA THR A 148 9.37 -14.47 -11.62
C THR A 148 10.85 -14.62 -11.24
N GLU A 149 11.63 -13.56 -11.26
CA GLU A 149 13.09 -13.57 -11.04
C GLU A 149 13.47 -12.82 -9.76
N GLY A 150 13.14 -11.53 -9.66
CA GLY A 150 13.36 -10.69 -8.49
C GLY A 150 13.13 -9.20 -8.76
N CYS A 151 12.88 -8.42 -7.71
CA CYS A 151 12.75 -6.96 -7.79
C CYS A 151 14.08 -6.31 -8.21
N ILE A 152 14.01 -5.20 -8.96
CA ILE A 152 15.20 -4.54 -9.53
C ILE A 152 16.13 -4.01 -8.42
N GLU A 153 15.57 -3.58 -7.29
CA GLU A 153 16.30 -3.00 -6.16
C GLU A 153 16.86 -4.05 -5.18
N ASP A 154 16.24 -5.23 -5.08
CA ASP A 154 16.72 -6.39 -4.29
C ASP A 154 16.24 -7.69 -4.95
N ALA A 155 17.10 -8.28 -5.79
CA ALA A 155 16.81 -9.52 -6.50
C ALA A 155 16.63 -10.76 -5.59
N SER A 156 16.85 -10.65 -4.27
CA SER A 156 16.49 -11.72 -3.32
C SER A 156 14.99 -11.75 -2.99
N LEU A 157 14.25 -10.70 -3.37
CA LEU A 157 12.83 -10.53 -3.14
C LEU A 157 12.07 -10.57 -4.46
N LYS A 158 10.81 -11.02 -4.42
CA LYS A 158 9.92 -11.02 -5.58
C LYS A 158 8.60 -10.35 -5.25
N ALA A 159 8.02 -9.68 -6.24
CA ALA A 159 6.64 -9.23 -6.18
C ALA A 159 5.69 -10.43 -6.02
N GLY A 160 4.57 -10.20 -5.35
CA GLY A 160 3.51 -11.19 -5.17
C GLY A 160 2.27 -10.96 -6.03
N PHE A 161 2.11 -9.74 -6.57
CA PHE A 161 1.00 -9.33 -7.43
C PHE A 161 1.38 -8.07 -8.22
N ILE A 162 0.60 -7.75 -9.26
CA ILE A 162 0.69 -6.48 -10.00
C ILE A 162 -0.27 -5.49 -9.35
N GLY A 163 0.27 -4.40 -8.80
CA GLY A 163 -0.49 -3.30 -8.23
C GLY A 163 0.29 -2.40 -7.24
N GLU A 164 -0.25 -1.25 -6.86
CA GLU A 164 -1.43 -0.64 -7.51
C GLU A 164 -1.08 0.00 -8.86
N VAL A 165 -1.92 -0.24 -9.88
CA VAL A 165 -1.77 0.41 -11.19
C VAL A 165 -2.66 1.66 -11.17
N GLY A 166 -2.04 2.81 -10.95
CA GLY A 166 -2.76 4.03 -10.54
C GLY A 166 -3.34 4.82 -11.70
N SER A 167 -4.67 4.93 -11.81
CA SER A 167 -5.35 5.68 -12.86
C SER A 167 -5.68 7.13 -12.48
N SER A 168 -5.50 8.07 -13.41
CA SER A 168 -5.84 9.49 -13.23
C SER A 168 -6.94 9.96 -14.19
N TRP A 169 -7.57 11.11 -13.88
CA TRP A 169 -8.43 11.85 -14.80
C TRP A 169 -7.86 13.26 -15.06
N PRO A 170 -7.75 13.73 -16.32
CA PRO A 170 -8.02 13.00 -17.57
C PRO A 170 -7.12 11.75 -17.69
N MET A 171 -7.62 10.74 -18.42
CA MET A 171 -6.82 9.55 -18.70
C MET A 171 -5.59 9.97 -19.50
N THR A 172 -4.41 9.78 -18.93
CA THR A 172 -3.14 9.97 -19.62
C THR A 172 -2.64 8.62 -20.15
N GLY A 173 -1.58 8.61 -20.97
CA GLY A 173 -1.18 7.42 -21.74
C GLY A 173 -0.78 6.21 -20.90
N LEU A 174 -0.46 6.42 -19.63
CA LEU A 174 0.08 5.38 -18.74
C LEU A 174 -0.98 4.41 -18.16
N VAL A 175 -2.29 4.66 -18.27
CA VAL A 175 -3.26 3.91 -17.42
C VAL A 175 -4.63 3.59 -18.01
N LEU A 176 -5.23 2.53 -17.45
CA LEU A 176 -6.64 2.16 -17.50
C LEU A 176 -7.27 2.30 -16.08
N GLN A 177 -8.56 2.70 -16.03
CA GLN A 177 -9.53 2.98 -14.92
C GLN A 177 -9.43 2.18 -13.58
N ILE A 178 -9.89 2.63 -12.36
CA ILE A 178 -10.62 3.85 -11.88
C ILE A 178 -10.59 4.08 -10.32
N GLN A 179 -10.52 5.36 -9.89
CA GLN A 179 -10.96 6.07 -8.64
C GLN A 179 -10.87 5.56 -7.15
N PHE A 180 -10.16 6.38 -6.33
CA PHE A 180 -10.45 6.92 -4.97
C PHE A 180 -10.33 6.11 -3.64
N GLY A 181 -9.21 6.31 -2.92
CA GLY A 181 -9.17 7.02 -1.60
C GLY A 181 -9.49 6.28 -0.28
N GLY A 182 -8.46 5.75 0.40
CA GLY A 182 -8.58 4.92 1.62
C GLY A 182 -8.70 5.61 3.00
N HIS A 183 -8.95 4.81 4.05
CA HIS A 183 -9.28 5.26 5.43
C HIS A 183 -8.32 4.73 6.54
N GLY A 184 -7.20 4.10 6.16
CA GLY A 184 -6.16 3.60 7.08
C GLY A 184 -6.34 2.16 7.58
N TYR A 185 -5.22 1.51 7.91
CA TYR A 185 -5.04 0.05 8.11
C TYR A 185 -6.08 -0.63 9.00
N SER A 186 -6.39 -0.05 10.17
CA SER A 186 -7.29 -0.67 11.13
C SER A 186 -8.77 -0.46 10.82
N HIS A 187 -9.11 0.40 9.84
CA HIS A 187 -10.49 0.86 9.61
C HIS A 187 -11.45 -0.29 9.28
N ILE A 188 -11.04 -1.23 8.42
CA ILE A 188 -11.89 -2.36 8.03
C ILE A 188 -12.23 -3.22 9.25
N LEU A 189 -11.23 -3.59 10.05
CA LEU A 189 -11.42 -4.46 11.21
C LEU A 189 -12.17 -3.76 12.37
N THR A 190 -11.89 -2.49 12.61
CA THR A 190 -12.41 -1.75 13.78
C THR A 190 -13.72 -1.01 13.53
N ASN A 191 -14.03 -0.67 12.28
CA ASN A 191 -15.23 0.11 11.93
C ASN A 191 -16.14 -0.61 10.93
N VAL A 192 -15.59 -1.24 9.89
CA VAL A 192 -16.41 -1.86 8.83
C VAL A 192 -17.00 -3.19 9.29
N ILE A 193 -16.19 -4.12 9.79
CA ILE A 193 -16.66 -5.45 10.25
C ILE A 193 -17.73 -5.33 11.35
N PRO A 194 -17.58 -4.51 12.41
CA PRO A 194 -18.64 -4.31 13.41
C PRO A 194 -19.94 -3.76 12.81
N ARG A 195 -19.84 -2.88 11.80
CA ARG A 195 -21.01 -2.38 11.06
C ARG A 195 -21.65 -3.45 10.19
N MET A 196 -20.89 -4.35 9.58
CA MET A 196 -21.42 -5.49 8.82
C MET A 196 -22.22 -6.42 9.72
N PHE A 197 -21.71 -6.80 10.90
CA PHE A 197 -22.47 -7.55 11.90
C PHE A 197 -23.76 -6.81 12.32
N SER A 198 -23.69 -5.50 12.58
CA SER A 198 -24.89 -4.71 12.94
C SER A 198 -25.95 -4.64 11.83
N LYS A 199 -25.56 -4.93 10.58
CA LYS A 199 -26.42 -5.01 9.40
C LYS A 199 -26.83 -6.43 9.02
N GLY A 200 -26.53 -7.43 9.86
CA GLY A 200 -26.96 -8.81 9.68
C GLY A 200 -26.10 -9.67 8.76
N PHE A 201 -24.89 -9.22 8.40
CA PHE A 201 -23.92 -10.07 7.69
C PHE A 201 -23.46 -11.21 8.61
N THR A 202 -23.35 -12.41 8.06
CA THR A 202 -22.86 -13.59 8.78
C THR A 202 -21.34 -13.60 8.84
N ASN A 203 -20.77 -14.45 9.71
CA ASN A 203 -19.33 -14.72 9.69
C ASN A 203 -18.89 -15.25 8.32
N GLN A 204 -19.69 -16.08 7.64
CA GLN A 204 -19.35 -16.58 6.30
C GLN A 204 -19.29 -15.46 5.25
N ASP A 205 -20.16 -14.44 5.32
CA ASP A 205 -20.09 -13.30 4.38
C ASP A 205 -18.85 -12.44 4.63
N ILE A 206 -18.52 -12.21 5.90
CA ILE A 206 -17.35 -11.42 6.31
C ILE A 206 -16.05 -12.16 5.98
N ASP A 207 -15.98 -13.46 6.25
CA ASP A 207 -14.85 -14.31 5.89
C ASP A 207 -14.75 -14.46 4.36
N ALA A 208 -15.87 -14.50 3.63
CA ALA A 208 -15.85 -14.49 2.16
C ALA A 208 -15.16 -13.22 1.63
N ILE A 209 -15.53 -12.05 2.15
CA ILE A 209 -14.99 -10.76 1.73
C ILE A 209 -13.54 -10.55 2.19
N THR A 210 -13.20 -10.93 3.43
CA THR A 210 -11.91 -10.58 4.06
C THR A 210 -10.86 -11.70 4.08
N LEU A 211 -11.24 -12.94 3.76
CA LEU A 211 -10.35 -14.09 3.69
C LEU A 211 -10.44 -14.81 2.34
N GLU A 212 -11.62 -15.28 1.93
CA GLU A 212 -11.75 -16.19 0.77
C GLU A 212 -11.53 -15.53 -0.58
N ASN A 213 -12.13 -14.36 -0.81
CA ASN A 213 -11.96 -13.60 -2.05
C ASN A 213 -10.49 -13.14 -2.21
N PRO A 214 -9.82 -12.55 -1.19
CA PRO A 214 -8.38 -12.29 -1.22
C PRO A 214 -7.55 -13.55 -1.47
N ARG A 215 -7.82 -14.65 -0.74
CA ARG A 215 -7.12 -15.93 -0.90
C ARG A 215 -7.23 -16.48 -2.31
N THR A 216 -8.38 -16.32 -2.95
CA THR A 216 -8.64 -16.79 -4.32
C THR A 216 -7.94 -15.90 -5.35
N TRP A 217 -8.04 -14.57 -5.22
CA TRP A 217 -7.43 -13.63 -6.16
C TRP A 217 -5.89 -13.67 -6.11
N LEU A 218 -5.30 -13.84 -4.93
CA LEU A 218 -3.86 -14.02 -4.75
C LEU A 218 -3.34 -15.40 -5.21
N THR A 219 -4.20 -16.25 -5.79
CA THR A 219 -3.78 -17.49 -6.47
C THR A 219 -3.89 -17.37 -7.99
N TRP A 220 -2.74 -17.26 -8.66
CA TRP A 220 -2.65 -17.64 -10.06
C TRP A 220 -2.91 -19.15 -10.18
N LYS A 221 -4.11 -19.51 -10.65
CA LYS A 221 -4.36 -20.80 -11.28
C LYS A 221 -4.15 -20.62 -12.77
N ASN A 222 -3.25 -21.40 -13.37
CA ASN A 222 -3.24 -21.55 -14.82
C ASN A 222 -4.65 -22.00 -15.28
N PRO A 223 -5.21 -21.43 -16.36
CA PRO A 223 -6.34 -22.02 -17.04
C PRO A 223 -6.03 -23.49 -17.38
N GLN A 224 -6.98 -24.38 -17.13
CA GLN A 224 -6.93 -25.76 -17.64
C GLN A 224 -7.34 -25.80 -19.11
#